data_AF-A0A354BHQ2-F1
#
_entry.id   AF-A0A354BHQ2-F1
#
_cell.length_a   1.000
_cell.length_b   1.000
_cell.length_c   1.000
_cell.angle_alpha   90.00
_cell.angle_beta   90.00
_cell.angle_gamma   90.00
#
_symmetry.space_group_name_H-M   'P 1'
#
loop_
_entity.id
_entity.type
_entity.pdbx_description
1 polymer ?
#
loop_
_entity_poly.entity_id
_entity_poly.type
_entity_poly.pdbx_seq_one_letter_code
_entity_poly.pdbx_strand_id
1 'polypeptide(L)'
;MGMQDVMDEADPLSLVVIAYITMAILMVILWLVQRKTKNAAIGDVGWCVGLIASVFLYITQAPAGIERIMLTAMLVLMYAGRLGYHIYSQRLDGQPEDNRYRRLRKEWGDSESVNMFVYFQWKAVSVAVFSFPFLVVLWNPRVPSSVVEMLGLLIWGLAVSWEAKADRQLASFRADPRNQGRVLREGLWRYSRHPNYFFDWLHWCSYVVMTLGAPGWLFTWVGPIGMGWLLFRVTGIPRAEREAL
;
A
#
# COMPACT_ATOMS: atom_id res chain seq x y z
N MET A 1 -8.95 9.18 41.10
CA MET A 1 -9.02 8.62 39.74
C MET A 1 -10.08 9.43 39.02
N GLY A 2 -9.65 10.52 38.38
CA GLY A 2 -10.56 11.53 37.85
C GLY A 2 -11.13 11.09 36.52
N MET A 3 -12.35 11.52 36.19
CA MET A 3 -12.99 11.25 34.89
C MET A 3 -12.18 11.81 33.69
N GLN A 4 -11.17 12.64 33.94
CA GLN A 4 -10.15 13.10 32.98
C GLN A 4 -9.09 12.05 32.64
N ASP A 5 -8.73 11.14 33.57
CA ASP A 5 -7.75 10.06 33.29
C ASP A 5 -8.30 9.01 32.30
N VAL A 6 -9.62 8.97 32.12
CA VAL A 6 -10.28 8.08 31.14
C VAL A 6 -10.36 8.74 29.74
N MET A 7 -10.09 10.04 29.65
CA MET A 7 -10.14 10.81 28.40
C MET A 7 -8.77 10.94 27.69
N ASP A 8 -7.68 10.47 28.29
CA ASP A 8 -6.31 10.80 27.85
C ASP A 8 -5.52 9.69 27.13
N GLU A 9 -6.15 8.55 26.81
CA GLU A 9 -5.62 7.63 25.79
C GLU A 9 -6.63 7.54 24.64
N ALA A 10 -6.31 8.14 23.49
CA ALA A 10 -7.15 7.99 22.30
C ALA A 10 -7.26 6.51 21.95
N ASP A 11 -8.50 5.96 21.96
CA ASP A 11 -8.77 4.60 21.53
C ASP A 11 -8.16 4.37 20.13
N PRO A 12 -7.22 3.44 19.95
CA PRO A 12 -6.57 3.17 18.67
C PRO A 12 -7.58 2.95 17.53
N LEU A 13 -8.76 2.41 17.83
CA LEU A 13 -9.81 2.18 16.84
C LEU A 13 -10.47 3.49 16.38
N SER A 14 -10.60 4.48 17.26
CA SER A 14 -11.10 5.81 16.89
C SER A 14 -10.19 6.49 15.85
N LEU A 15 -8.88 6.27 15.93
CA LEU A 15 -7.91 6.76 14.96
C LEU A 15 -8.07 6.09 13.59
N VAL A 16 -8.39 4.79 13.56
CA VAL A 16 -8.70 4.07 12.31
C VAL A 16 -9.96 4.63 11.66
N VAL A 17 -10.99 4.95 12.45
CA VAL A 17 -12.22 5.57 11.95
C VAL A 17 -11.95 6.97 11.39
N ILE A 18 -11.17 7.79 12.10
CA ILE A 18 -10.77 9.12 11.62
C ILE A 18 -9.99 8.99 10.32
N ALA A 19 -8.99 8.10 10.27
CA ALA A 19 -8.20 7.82 9.08
C ALA A 19 -9.10 7.40 7.89
N TYR A 20 -10.08 6.52 8.12
CA TYR A 20 -11.06 6.13 7.12
C TYR A 20 -11.88 7.32 6.60
N ILE A 21 -12.43 8.15 7.50
CA ILE A 21 -13.26 9.30 7.12
C ILE A 21 -12.42 10.31 6.31
N THR A 22 -11.23 10.66 6.80
CA THR A 22 -10.30 11.55 6.09
C THR A 22 -9.96 10.99 4.70
N MET A 23 -9.72 9.68 4.62
CA MET A 23 -9.41 9.02 3.37
C MET A 23 -10.62 8.93 2.42
N ALA A 24 -11.82 8.74 2.94
CA ALA A 24 -13.06 8.74 2.15
C ALA A 24 -13.26 10.11 1.51
N ILE A 25 -13.08 11.20 2.27
CA ILE A 25 -13.14 12.57 1.78
C ILE A 25 -12.08 12.79 0.68
N LEU A 26 -10.83 12.39 0.93
CA LEU A 26 -9.77 12.46 -0.08
C LEU A 26 -10.16 11.70 -1.36
N MET A 27 -10.72 10.50 -1.24
CA MET A 27 -11.13 9.69 -2.38
C MET A 27 -12.32 10.30 -3.16
N VAL A 28 -13.22 11.04 -2.51
CA VAL A 28 -14.22 11.86 -3.20
C VAL A 28 -13.55 12.94 -4.05
N ILE A 29 -12.58 13.67 -3.47
CA ILE A 29 -11.86 14.74 -4.18
C ILE A 29 -11.11 14.16 -5.39
N LEU A 30 -10.37 13.06 -5.19
CA LEU A 30 -9.60 12.43 -6.27
C LEU A 30 -10.51 11.82 -7.35
N TRP A 31 -11.70 11.34 -6.98
CA TRP A 31 -12.70 10.92 -7.96
C TRP A 31 -13.21 12.10 -8.80
N LEU A 32 -13.43 13.28 -8.21
CA LEU A 32 -13.77 14.49 -8.96
C LEU A 32 -12.63 14.92 -9.88
N VAL A 33 -11.38 14.82 -9.43
CA VAL A 33 -10.18 15.09 -10.25
C VAL A 33 -10.11 14.13 -11.42
N GLN A 34 -10.26 12.81 -11.19
CA GLN A 34 -10.18 11.83 -12.29
C GLN A 34 -11.28 12.03 -13.33
N ARG A 35 -12.47 12.52 -12.94
CA ARG A 35 -13.53 12.84 -13.92
C ARG A 35 -13.10 13.91 -14.91
N LYS A 36 -12.26 14.86 -14.48
CA LYS A 36 -11.71 15.93 -15.33
C LYS A 36 -10.48 15.45 -16.11
N THR A 37 -9.55 14.77 -15.46
CA THR A 37 -8.28 14.34 -16.08
C THR A 37 -8.40 13.05 -16.89
N LYS A 38 -9.51 12.31 -16.73
CA LYS A 38 -9.74 10.97 -17.31
C LYS A 38 -8.61 9.99 -17.02
N ASN A 39 -7.94 10.16 -15.88
CA ASN A 39 -6.88 9.27 -15.43
C ASN A 39 -7.14 8.81 -13.99
N ALA A 40 -7.63 7.58 -13.85
CA ALA A 40 -7.96 6.99 -12.55
C ALA A 40 -6.73 6.54 -11.74
N ALA A 41 -5.52 6.56 -12.31
CA ALA A 41 -4.28 6.24 -11.57
C ALA A 41 -4.00 7.23 -10.42
N ILE A 42 -4.60 8.43 -10.44
CA ILE A 42 -4.52 9.38 -9.33
C ILE A 42 -5.05 8.80 -8.01
N GLY A 43 -6.03 7.88 -8.08
CA GLY A 43 -6.52 7.17 -6.90
C GLY A 43 -5.51 6.16 -6.34
N ASP A 44 -4.61 5.61 -7.16
CA ASP A 44 -3.52 4.74 -6.68
C ASP A 44 -2.46 5.56 -5.92
N VAL A 45 -2.10 6.74 -6.43
CA VAL A 45 -1.21 7.68 -5.71
C VAL A 45 -1.86 8.16 -4.43
N GLY A 46 -3.15 8.52 -4.48
CA GLY A 46 -3.94 8.91 -3.32
C GLY A 46 -3.98 7.83 -2.23
N TRP A 47 -4.03 6.55 -2.61
CA TRP A 47 -3.94 5.43 -1.65
C TRP A 47 -2.62 5.44 -0.88
N CYS A 48 -1.50 5.66 -1.58
CA CYS A 48 -0.18 5.74 -0.96
C CYS A 48 -0.07 6.93 0.01
N VAL A 49 -0.53 8.11 -0.43
CA VAL A 49 -0.57 9.33 0.40
C VAL A 49 -1.48 9.12 1.61
N GLY A 50 -2.65 8.51 1.40
CA GLY A 50 -3.59 8.18 2.47
C GLY A 50 -3.03 7.25 3.53
N LEU A 51 -2.26 6.23 3.12
CA LEU A 51 -1.57 5.35 4.06
C LEU A 51 -0.52 6.10 4.89
N ILE A 52 0.28 6.96 4.25
CA ILE A 52 1.24 7.83 4.96
C ILE A 52 0.50 8.72 5.96
N ALA A 53 -0.53 9.45 5.52
CA ALA A 53 -1.30 10.34 6.37
C ALA A 53 -1.94 9.61 7.57
N SER A 54 -2.45 8.40 7.35
CA SER A 54 -3.03 7.56 8.42
C SER A 54 -1.99 7.19 9.47
N VAL A 55 -0.78 6.78 9.04
CA VAL A 55 0.30 6.44 9.98
C VAL A 55 0.80 7.69 10.74
N PHE A 56 0.88 8.84 10.07
CA PHE A 56 1.24 10.10 10.73
C PHE A 56 0.19 10.53 11.75
N LEU A 57 -1.10 10.34 11.47
CA LEU A 57 -2.18 10.51 12.45
C LEU A 57 -2.00 9.58 13.66
N TYR A 58 -1.57 8.33 13.46
CA TYR A 58 -1.32 7.41 14.57
C TYR A 58 -0.14 7.87 15.41
N ILE A 59 0.93 8.35 14.78
CA ILE A 59 2.14 8.85 15.46
C ILE A 59 1.80 10.00 16.42
N THR A 60 0.83 10.87 16.11
CA THR A 60 0.50 12.00 17.00
C THR A 60 -0.10 11.59 18.35
N GLN A 61 -0.69 10.39 18.41
CA GLN A 61 -1.40 9.89 19.60
C GLN A 61 -0.81 8.59 20.16
N ALA A 62 0.23 8.05 19.53
CA ALA A 62 0.82 6.77 19.93
C ALA A 62 1.58 6.90 21.25
N PRO A 63 1.38 5.97 22.22
CA PRO A 63 2.17 5.89 23.46
C PRO A 63 3.55 5.26 23.18
N ALA A 64 4.27 5.79 22.19
CA ALA A 64 5.48 5.22 21.62
C ALA A 64 6.70 6.11 21.86
N GLY A 65 7.84 5.51 22.19
CA GLY A 65 9.12 6.21 22.24
C GLY A 65 9.57 6.70 20.86
N ILE A 66 10.48 7.67 20.83
CA ILE A 66 10.95 8.30 19.59
C ILE A 66 11.53 7.30 18.58
N GLU A 67 12.21 6.25 19.05
CA GLU A 67 12.76 5.18 18.20
C GLU A 67 11.66 4.46 17.40
N ARG A 68 10.53 4.14 18.06
CA ARG A 68 9.38 3.46 17.46
C ARG A 68 8.66 4.36 16.45
N ILE A 69 8.53 5.64 16.77
CA ILE A 69 7.96 6.67 15.89
C ILE A 69 8.83 6.80 14.62
N MET A 70 10.14 6.97 14.78
CA MET A 70 11.08 7.11 13.67
C MET A 70 11.11 5.85 12.80
N LEU A 71 11.13 4.67 13.41
CA LEU A 71 11.03 3.39 12.71
C LEU A 71 9.76 3.35 11.87
N THR A 72 8.59 3.56 12.47
CA THR A 72 7.30 3.44 11.77
C THR A 72 7.16 4.47 10.64
N ALA A 73 7.60 5.70 10.88
CA ALA A 73 7.64 6.76 9.86
C ALA A 73 8.54 6.36 8.67
N MET A 74 9.73 5.81 8.94
CA MET A 74 10.64 5.31 7.92
C MET A 74 10.03 4.15 7.13
N LEU A 75 9.40 3.17 7.80
CA LEU A 75 8.73 2.04 7.14
C LEU A 75 7.62 2.50 6.19
N VAL A 76 6.74 3.42 6.62
CA VAL A 76 5.62 3.86 5.77
C VAL A 76 6.10 4.76 4.63
N LEU A 77 7.04 5.69 4.89
CA LEU A 77 7.54 6.62 3.88
C LEU A 77 8.32 5.90 2.79
N MET A 78 9.19 4.97 3.16
CA MET A 78 9.99 4.23 2.19
C MET A 78 9.15 3.27 1.34
N TYR A 79 8.12 2.64 1.90
CA TYR A 79 7.23 1.78 1.13
C TYR A 79 6.23 2.61 0.30
N ALA A 80 5.33 3.34 0.96
CA ALA A 80 4.23 4.03 0.29
C ALA A 80 4.72 5.24 -0.50
N GLY A 81 5.74 5.95 -0.04
CA GLY A 81 6.33 7.07 -0.78
C GLY A 81 7.01 6.61 -2.07
N ARG A 82 7.79 5.53 -2.03
CA ARG A 82 8.39 4.91 -3.22
C ARG A 82 7.32 4.42 -4.19
N LEU A 83 6.33 3.67 -3.69
CA LEU A 83 5.26 3.12 -4.53
C LEU A 83 4.43 4.24 -5.17
N GLY A 84 4.07 5.27 -4.40
CA GLY A 84 3.35 6.45 -4.88
C GLY A 84 4.13 7.21 -5.95
N TYR A 85 5.43 7.43 -5.73
CA TYR A 85 6.31 8.07 -6.72
C TYR A 85 6.46 7.23 -8.00
N HIS A 86 6.62 5.91 -7.86
CA HIS A 86 6.69 5.00 -9.01
C HIS A 86 5.41 5.06 -9.84
N ILE A 87 4.23 5.03 -9.18
CA ILE A 87 2.95 5.11 -9.89
C ILE A 87 2.77 6.48 -10.54
N TYR A 88 3.09 7.57 -9.84
CA TYR A 88 3.02 8.92 -10.38
C TYR A 88 3.86 9.07 -11.65
N SER A 89 5.16 8.73 -11.56
CA SER A 89 6.11 8.85 -12.68
C SER A 89 5.75 7.96 -13.88
N GLN A 90 5.20 6.77 -13.63
CA GLN A 90 4.88 5.82 -14.70
C GLN A 90 3.48 5.97 -15.29
N ARG A 91 2.55 6.67 -14.63
CA ARG A 91 1.13 6.64 -15.03
C ARG A 91 0.42 8.00 -15.06
N LEU A 92 1.02 9.05 -14.50
CA LEU A 92 0.41 10.38 -14.46
C LEU A 92 1.27 11.45 -15.16
N ASP A 93 2.59 11.33 -15.08
CA ASP A 93 3.52 12.33 -15.64
C ASP A 93 3.60 12.26 -17.17
N GLY A 94 2.59 12.84 -17.84
CA GLY A 94 2.48 12.88 -19.31
C GLY A 94 2.10 11.55 -19.96
N GLN A 95 1.77 10.52 -19.17
CA GLN A 95 1.47 9.18 -19.67
C GLN A 95 -0.03 9.00 -19.95
N PRO A 96 -0.40 8.20 -20.97
CA PRO A 96 -1.79 7.83 -21.21
C PRO A 96 -2.35 7.01 -20.05
N GLU A 97 -3.66 7.04 -19.87
CA GLU A 97 -4.32 6.25 -18.82
C GLU A 97 -3.98 4.75 -18.98
N ASP A 98 -3.68 4.12 -17.84
CA ASP A 98 -3.42 2.69 -17.73
C ASP A 98 -4.52 1.87 -18.43
N ASN A 99 -4.11 0.89 -19.23
CA ASN A 99 -5.01 -0.02 -19.95
C ASN A 99 -6.06 -0.65 -19.03
N ARG A 100 -5.70 -0.93 -17.76
CA ARG A 100 -6.62 -1.46 -16.76
C ARG A 100 -7.85 -0.57 -16.58
N TYR A 101 -7.65 0.74 -16.48
CA TYR A 101 -8.74 1.68 -16.24
C TYR A 101 -9.58 1.90 -17.49
N ARG A 102 -8.94 2.03 -18.66
CA ARG A 102 -9.66 2.10 -19.95
C ARG A 102 -10.57 0.89 -20.17
N ARG A 103 -10.09 -0.30 -19.82
CA ARG A 103 -10.90 -1.52 -19.89
C ARG A 103 -12.08 -1.50 -18.93
N LEU A 104 -11.86 -1.11 -17.67
CA LEU A 104 -12.96 -0.98 -16.69
C LEU A 104 -14.02 0.02 -17.15
N ARG A 105 -13.62 1.15 -17.74
CA ARG A 105 -14.59 2.11 -18.31
C ARG A 105 -15.41 1.48 -19.43
N LYS A 106 -14.75 0.74 -20.33
CA LYS A 106 -15.44 0.01 -21.41
C LYS A 106 -16.40 -1.05 -20.88
N GLU A 107 -16.02 -1.80 -19.84
CA GLU A 107 -16.86 -2.83 -19.21
C GLU A 107 -18.04 -2.22 -18.44
N TRP A 108 -17.87 -1.05 -17.83
CA TRP A 108 -18.91 -0.40 -17.03
C TRP A 108 -19.89 0.46 -17.83
N GLY A 109 -19.49 0.94 -19.02
CA GLY A 109 -20.36 1.73 -19.89
C GLY A 109 -21.03 2.89 -19.14
N ASP A 110 -22.36 2.95 -19.19
CA ASP A 110 -23.14 4.03 -18.55
C ASP A 110 -22.99 4.07 -17.02
N SER A 111 -22.62 2.95 -16.39
CA SER A 111 -22.38 2.87 -14.94
C SER A 111 -20.97 3.30 -14.53
N GLU A 112 -20.13 3.74 -15.48
CA GLU A 112 -18.73 4.13 -15.24
C GLU A 112 -18.58 5.09 -14.05
N SER A 113 -19.39 6.15 -13.99
CA SER A 113 -19.20 7.19 -12.97
C SER A 113 -19.45 6.66 -11.55
N VAL A 114 -20.49 5.85 -11.37
CA VAL A 114 -20.86 5.25 -10.08
C VAL A 114 -19.85 4.17 -9.71
N ASN A 115 -19.50 3.29 -10.64
CA ASN A 115 -18.54 2.22 -10.39
C ASN A 115 -17.14 2.76 -10.08
N MET A 116 -16.72 3.84 -10.73
CA MET A 116 -15.46 4.52 -10.41
C MET A 116 -15.53 5.20 -9.03
N PHE A 117 -16.68 5.76 -8.63
CA PHE A 117 -16.85 6.28 -7.28
C PHE A 117 -16.68 5.18 -6.23
N VAL A 118 -17.39 4.06 -6.41
CA VAL A 118 -17.29 2.88 -5.53
C VAL A 118 -15.86 2.33 -5.50
N TYR A 119 -15.18 2.28 -6.65
CA TYR A 119 -13.77 1.87 -6.73
C TYR A 119 -12.84 2.78 -5.91
N PHE A 120 -13.07 4.10 -5.94
CA PHE A 120 -12.31 5.04 -5.12
C PHE A 120 -12.64 4.89 -3.62
N GLN A 121 -13.90 4.64 -3.26
CA GLN A 121 -14.25 4.39 -1.85
C GLN A 121 -13.69 3.07 -1.32
N TRP A 122 -13.59 2.04 -2.16
CA TRP A 122 -12.87 0.81 -1.81
C TRP A 122 -11.40 1.05 -1.48
N LYS A 123 -10.75 2.05 -2.09
CA LYS A 123 -9.40 2.46 -1.72
C LYS A 123 -9.35 3.12 -0.34
N ALA A 124 -10.39 3.85 0.05
CA ALA A 124 -10.46 4.43 1.39
C ALA A 124 -10.61 3.34 2.46
N VAL A 125 -11.51 2.38 2.24
CA VAL A 125 -11.64 1.20 3.10
C VAL A 125 -10.33 0.44 3.18
N SER A 126 -9.65 0.22 2.05
CA SER A 126 -8.41 -0.53 2.06
C SER A 126 -7.29 0.18 2.81
N VAL A 127 -7.16 1.52 2.73
CA VAL A 127 -6.19 2.24 3.58
C VAL A 127 -6.45 1.98 5.07
N ALA A 128 -7.70 2.06 5.52
CA ALA A 128 -8.04 1.79 6.92
C ALA A 128 -7.71 0.35 7.34
N VAL A 129 -7.86 -0.61 6.43
CA VAL A 129 -7.51 -2.02 6.65
C VAL A 129 -5.99 -2.23 6.66
N PHE A 130 -5.26 -1.62 5.72
CA PHE A 130 -3.81 -1.77 5.58
C PHE A 130 -3.01 -0.89 6.54
N SER A 131 -3.65 0.02 7.28
CA SER A 131 -3.01 0.83 8.32
C SER A 131 -2.88 0.08 9.65
N PHE A 132 -3.67 -0.98 9.89
CA PHE A 132 -3.61 -1.78 11.13
C PHE A 132 -2.22 -2.32 11.47
N PRO A 133 -1.42 -2.88 10.55
CA PRO A 133 -0.07 -3.35 10.87
C PRO A 133 0.80 -2.24 11.48
N PHE A 134 0.69 -1.01 10.99
CA PHE A 134 1.42 0.15 11.53
C PHE A 134 0.89 0.58 12.89
N LEU A 135 -0.43 0.53 13.09
CA LEU A 135 -1.05 0.79 14.39
C LEU A 135 -0.52 -0.18 15.46
N VAL A 136 -0.46 -1.48 15.15
CA VAL A 136 0.07 -2.50 16.06
C VAL A 136 1.55 -2.29 16.33
N VAL A 137 2.35 -1.89 15.34
CA VAL A 137 3.75 -1.53 15.56
C VAL A 137 3.85 -0.37 16.54
N LEU A 138 3.10 0.71 16.34
CA LEU A 138 3.12 1.91 17.20
C LEU A 138 2.66 1.64 18.63
N TRP A 139 1.62 0.82 18.82
CA TRP A 139 1.10 0.45 20.13
C TRP A 139 1.82 -0.71 20.80
N ASN A 140 2.90 -1.21 20.21
CA ASN A 140 3.71 -2.27 20.82
C ASN A 140 4.57 -1.68 21.95
N PRO A 141 4.32 -2.04 23.23
CA PRO A 141 5.06 -1.47 24.37
C PRO A 141 6.49 -2.02 24.50
N ARG A 142 6.87 -3.00 23.67
CA ARG A 142 8.19 -3.62 23.72
C ARG A 142 9.25 -2.69 23.13
N VAL A 143 10.47 -2.76 23.66
CA VAL A 143 11.62 -2.02 23.13
C VAL A 143 11.95 -2.51 21.71
N PRO A 144 12.28 -1.60 20.76
CA PRO A 144 12.64 -1.91 19.37
C PRO A 144 13.97 -2.69 19.17
N SER A 145 14.29 -3.66 20.03
CA SER A 145 15.58 -4.37 20.03
C SER A 145 15.45 -5.88 20.14
N SER A 146 14.23 -6.42 20.14
CA SER A 146 14.03 -7.86 20.15
C SER A 146 14.57 -8.48 18.85
N VAL A 147 15.21 -9.65 18.97
CA VAL A 147 15.71 -10.42 17.80
C VAL A 147 14.63 -10.60 16.75
N VAL A 148 13.40 -10.85 17.20
CA VAL A 148 12.21 -11.02 16.36
C VAL A 148 11.91 -9.77 15.54
N GLU A 149 12.01 -8.59 16.15
CA GLU A 149 11.79 -7.31 15.47
C GLU A 149 12.88 -7.02 14.44
N MET A 150 14.15 -7.29 14.79
CA MET A 150 15.27 -7.16 13.85
C MET A 150 15.13 -8.11 12.65
N LEU A 151 14.67 -9.34 12.87
CA LEU A 151 14.37 -10.29 11.78
C LEU A 151 13.26 -9.76 10.88
N GLY A 152 12.18 -9.23 11.48
CA GLY A 152 11.12 -8.59 10.72
C GLY A 152 11.63 -7.40 9.89
N LEU A 153 12.48 -6.54 10.47
CA LEU A 153 13.10 -5.41 9.77
C LEU A 153 14.03 -5.84 8.64
N LEU A 154 14.77 -6.93 8.82
CA LEU A 154 15.59 -7.53 7.77
C LEU A 154 14.72 -8.02 6.60
N ILE A 155 13.62 -8.73 6.90
CA ILE A 155 12.66 -9.19 5.88
C ILE A 155 12.07 -7.99 5.14
N TRP A 156 11.64 -6.96 5.87
CA TRP A 156 11.09 -5.73 5.30
C TRP A 156 12.09 -5.04 4.37
N GLY A 157 13.34 -4.88 4.81
CA GLY A 157 14.40 -4.22 4.04
C GLY A 157 14.76 -4.97 2.76
N LEU A 158 14.85 -6.29 2.83
CA LEU A 158 15.06 -7.15 1.66
C LEU A 158 13.87 -7.07 0.70
N ALA A 159 12.64 -7.15 1.21
CA ALA A 159 11.42 -7.05 0.43
C ALA A 159 11.34 -5.74 -0.37
N VAL A 160 11.39 -4.59 0.29
CA VAL A 160 11.29 -3.28 -0.37
C VAL A 160 12.44 -3.06 -1.37
N SER A 161 13.66 -3.51 -1.04
CA SER A 161 14.82 -3.37 -1.93
C SER A 161 14.69 -4.22 -3.19
N TRP A 162 14.23 -5.46 -3.06
CA TRP A 162 14.08 -6.38 -4.20
C TRP A 162 12.84 -6.06 -5.04
N GLU A 163 11.76 -5.58 -4.41
CA GLU A 163 10.61 -5.02 -5.10
C GLU A 163 11.04 -3.84 -5.98
N ALA A 164 11.76 -2.86 -5.42
CA ALA A 164 12.27 -1.71 -6.16
C ALA A 164 13.20 -2.13 -7.32
N LYS A 165 14.02 -3.16 -7.13
CA LYS A 165 14.86 -3.72 -8.19
C LYS A 165 14.03 -4.37 -9.29
N ALA A 166 13.00 -5.15 -8.94
CA ALA A 166 12.11 -5.79 -9.90
C ALA A 166 11.33 -4.76 -10.73
N ASP A 167 10.81 -3.71 -10.09
CA ASP A 167 10.10 -2.61 -10.75
C ASP A 167 11.02 -1.84 -11.70
N ARG A 168 12.26 -1.54 -11.28
CA ARG A 168 13.25 -0.87 -12.16
C ARG A 168 13.60 -1.73 -13.37
N GLN A 169 13.83 -3.04 -13.18
CA GLN A 169 14.09 -3.96 -14.29
C GLN A 169 12.93 -3.97 -15.30
N LEU A 170 11.69 -4.01 -14.82
CA LEU A 170 10.51 -3.97 -15.69
C LEU A 170 10.34 -2.63 -16.40
N ALA A 171 10.55 -1.52 -15.69
CA ALA A 171 10.46 -0.18 -16.26
C ALA A 171 11.51 0.04 -17.35
N SER A 172 12.77 -0.33 -17.10
CA SER A 172 13.84 -0.26 -18.11
C SER A 172 13.57 -1.16 -19.32
N PHE A 173 13.04 -2.36 -19.10
CA PHE A 173 12.67 -3.26 -20.20
C PHE A 173 11.56 -2.65 -21.07
N ARG A 174 10.51 -2.08 -20.46
CA ARG A 174 9.39 -1.46 -21.17
C ARG A 174 9.75 -0.17 -21.91
N ALA A 175 10.76 0.55 -21.43
CA ALA A 175 11.22 1.78 -22.05
C ALA A 175 11.94 1.55 -23.39
N ASP A 176 12.45 0.35 -23.65
CA ASP A 176 13.10 -0.01 -24.91
C ASP A 176 12.06 -0.46 -25.96
N PRO A 177 11.89 0.28 -27.08
CA PRO A 177 10.92 -0.08 -28.12
C PRO A 177 11.15 -1.46 -28.74
N ARG A 178 12.37 -2.01 -28.68
CA ARG A 178 12.70 -3.35 -29.20
C ARG A 178 12.06 -4.47 -28.38
N ASN A 179 11.59 -4.16 -27.17
CA ASN A 179 10.95 -5.09 -26.27
C ASN A 179 9.42 -5.08 -26.37
N GLN A 180 8.84 -4.30 -27.30
CA GLN A 180 7.40 -4.35 -27.55
C GLN A 180 6.95 -5.77 -27.92
N GLY A 181 5.91 -6.25 -27.22
CA GLY A 181 5.39 -7.61 -27.38
C GLY A 181 6.29 -8.72 -26.82
N ARG A 182 7.39 -8.38 -26.12
CA ARG A 182 8.28 -9.36 -25.49
C ARG A 182 8.06 -9.43 -23.98
N VAL A 183 8.48 -10.54 -23.39
CA VAL A 183 8.42 -10.78 -21.95
C VAL A 183 9.82 -10.70 -21.35
N LEU A 184 9.97 -9.94 -20.27
CA LEU A 184 11.22 -9.85 -19.52
C LEU A 184 11.52 -11.20 -18.85
N ARG A 185 12.68 -11.79 -19.16
CA ARG A 185 13.13 -13.08 -18.62
C ARG A 185 14.52 -13.03 -17.98
N GLU A 186 14.97 -11.84 -17.62
CA GLU A 186 16.30 -11.59 -17.06
C GLU A 186 16.21 -11.10 -15.61
N GLY A 187 17.34 -11.12 -14.89
CA GLY A 187 17.39 -10.59 -13.53
C GLY A 187 16.49 -11.35 -12.56
N LEU A 188 15.62 -10.63 -11.82
CA LEU A 188 14.67 -11.26 -10.89
C LEU A 188 13.53 -11.97 -11.63
N TRP A 189 13.20 -11.51 -12.83
CA TRP A 189 12.11 -12.02 -13.67
C TRP A 189 12.43 -13.38 -14.30
N ARG A 190 13.67 -13.86 -14.21
CA ARG A 190 14.04 -15.25 -14.59
C ARG A 190 13.56 -16.30 -13.58
N TYR A 191 13.35 -15.89 -12.32
CA TYR A 191 13.01 -16.80 -11.22
C TYR A 191 11.51 -16.83 -10.92
N SER A 192 10.82 -15.73 -11.21
CA SER A 192 9.37 -15.60 -11.01
C SER A 192 8.79 -14.73 -12.11
N ARG A 193 7.56 -15.01 -12.52
CA ARG A 193 6.80 -14.17 -13.46
C ARG A 193 6.36 -12.84 -12.84
N HIS A 194 6.30 -12.77 -11.51
CA HIS A 194 5.89 -11.57 -10.77
C HIS A 194 6.74 -11.37 -9.51
N PRO A 195 8.06 -11.13 -9.66
CA PRO A 195 8.94 -10.98 -8.50
C PRO A 195 8.58 -9.76 -7.67
N ASN A 196 8.14 -8.66 -8.30
CA ASN A 196 7.69 -7.46 -7.58
C ASN A 196 6.46 -7.76 -6.69
N TYR A 197 5.46 -8.48 -7.18
CA TYR A 197 4.29 -8.86 -6.35
C TYR A 197 4.66 -9.78 -5.18
N PHE A 198 5.62 -10.68 -5.36
CA PHE A 198 6.11 -11.50 -4.26
C PHE A 198 6.76 -10.65 -3.17
N PHE A 199 7.63 -9.71 -3.54
CA PHE A 199 8.30 -8.86 -2.56
C PHE A 199 7.38 -7.85 -1.90
N ASP A 200 6.38 -7.33 -2.62
CA ASP A 200 5.30 -6.53 -2.07
C ASP A 200 4.52 -7.33 -1.01
N TRP A 201 4.12 -8.57 -1.31
CA TRP A 201 3.48 -9.44 -0.31
C TRP A 201 4.41 -9.77 0.88
N LEU A 202 5.68 -10.06 0.64
CA LEU A 202 6.68 -10.38 1.67
C LEU A 202 6.91 -9.19 2.61
N HIS A 203 6.84 -7.95 2.10
CA HIS A 203 6.85 -6.74 2.91
C HIS A 203 5.70 -6.75 3.92
N TRP A 204 4.49 -7.14 3.55
CA TRP A 204 3.38 -7.25 4.51
C TRP A 204 3.57 -8.36 5.54
N CYS A 205 4.20 -9.48 5.16
CA CYS A 205 4.57 -10.54 6.11
C CYS A 205 5.54 -10.05 7.19
N SER A 206 6.40 -9.08 6.87
CA SER A 206 7.40 -8.57 7.80
C SER A 206 6.79 -7.99 9.08
N TYR A 207 5.62 -7.33 9.00
CA TYR A 207 4.94 -6.76 10.17
C TYR A 207 4.42 -7.84 11.13
N VAL A 208 4.01 -9.00 10.61
CA VAL A 208 3.64 -10.16 11.43
C VAL A 208 4.84 -10.65 12.23
N VAL A 209 6.00 -10.74 11.58
CA VAL A 209 7.24 -11.13 12.26
C VAL A 209 7.65 -10.07 13.27
N MET A 210 7.68 -8.79 12.89
CA MET A 210 8.08 -7.68 13.77
C MET A 210 7.26 -7.60 15.05
N THR A 211 5.96 -7.88 14.96
CA THR A 211 5.03 -7.74 16.08
C THR A 211 4.75 -9.07 16.78
N LEU A 212 5.43 -10.16 16.42
CA LEU A 212 5.10 -11.50 16.91
C LEU A 212 5.05 -11.55 18.45
N GLY A 213 3.89 -11.96 18.95
CA GLY A 213 3.58 -12.06 20.37
C GLY A 213 3.21 -10.74 21.05
N ALA A 214 3.30 -9.57 20.40
CA ALA A 214 2.86 -8.29 20.95
C ALA A 214 1.32 -8.22 21.06
N PRO A 215 0.75 -7.39 21.94
CA PRO A 215 -0.70 -7.17 21.96
C PRO A 215 -1.21 -6.77 20.57
N GLY A 216 -2.26 -7.45 20.09
CA GLY A 216 -2.84 -7.15 18.78
C GLY A 216 -2.06 -7.66 17.56
N TRP A 217 -0.97 -8.41 17.72
CA TRP A 217 -0.18 -8.96 16.59
C TRP A 217 -1.01 -9.77 15.58
N LEU A 218 -2.13 -10.37 16.00
CA LEU A 218 -3.03 -11.07 15.08
C LEU A 218 -3.63 -10.14 14.02
N PHE A 219 -3.84 -8.85 14.34
CA PHE A 219 -4.35 -7.88 13.38
C PHE A 219 -3.35 -7.56 12.27
N THR A 220 -2.06 -7.80 12.45
CA THR A 220 -1.08 -7.53 11.38
C THR A 220 -1.19 -8.53 10.22
N TRP A 221 -1.84 -9.68 10.42
CA TRP A 221 -2.15 -10.64 9.36
C TRP A 221 -3.07 -10.08 8.28
N VAL A 222 -3.79 -9.00 8.58
CA VAL A 222 -4.61 -8.30 7.58
C VAL A 222 -3.78 -7.82 6.40
N GLY A 223 -2.50 -7.48 6.62
CA GLY A 223 -1.55 -7.12 5.57
C GLY A 223 -1.33 -8.25 4.56
N PRO A 224 -0.68 -9.37 4.94
CA PRO A 224 -0.37 -10.45 4.01
C PRO A 224 -1.62 -11.15 3.46
N ILE A 225 -2.69 -11.29 4.25
CA ILE A 225 -3.95 -11.88 3.77
C ILE A 225 -4.62 -10.95 2.76
N GLY A 226 -4.77 -9.67 3.11
CA GLY A 226 -5.37 -8.67 2.25
C GLY A 226 -4.58 -8.46 0.96
N MET A 227 -3.25 -8.33 1.06
CA MET A 227 -2.40 -8.14 -0.10
C MET A 227 -2.36 -9.40 -0.98
N GLY A 228 -2.27 -10.59 -0.37
CA GLY A 228 -2.38 -11.85 -1.12
C GLY A 228 -3.70 -11.93 -1.88
N TRP A 229 -4.84 -11.65 -1.23
CA TRP A 229 -6.14 -11.62 -1.89
C TRP A 229 -6.19 -10.61 -3.04
N LEU A 230 -5.69 -9.38 -2.83
CA LEU A 230 -5.63 -8.37 -3.88
C LEU A 230 -4.82 -8.87 -5.08
N LEU A 231 -3.60 -9.37 -4.86
CA LEU A 231 -2.71 -9.81 -5.93
C LEU A 231 -3.25 -11.01 -6.73
N PHE A 232 -3.84 -12.00 -6.05
CA PHE A 232 -4.34 -13.22 -6.69
C PHE A 232 -5.74 -13.05 -7.31
N ARG A 233 -6.61 -12.20 -6.75
CA ARG A 233 -8.02 -12.11 -7.18
C ARG A 233 -8.40 -10.80 -7.86
N VAL A 234 -7.78 -9.68 -7.49
CA VAL A 234 -8.25 -8.34 -7.88
C VAL A 234 -7.31 -7.63 -8.85
N THR A 235 -6.03 -7.51 -8.50
CA THR A 235 -5.11 -6.57 -9.14
C THR A 235 -4.08 -7.24 -10.05
N GLY A 236 -3.51 -8.40 -9.67
CA GLY A 236 -2.19 -8.78 -10.16
C GLY A 236 -2.16 -9.84 -11.26
N ILE A 237 -2.20 -11.11 -10.86
CA ILE A 237 -1.60 -12.17 -11.67
C ILE A 237 -2.44 -12.56 -12.89
N PRO A 238 -3.74 -12.90 -12.76
CA PRO A 238 -4.52 -13.33 -13.94
C PRO A 238 -4.74 -12.22 -14.97
N ARG A 239 -4.70 -10.96 -14.55
CA ARG A 239 -4.87 -9.79 -15.43
C ARG A 239 -3.57 -9.50 -16.19
N ALA A 240 -2.45 -9.42 -15.48
CA ALA A 240 -1.14 -9.21 -16.10
C ALA A 240 -0.75 -10.36 -17.05
N GLU A 241 -1.07 -11.60 -16.71
CA GLU A 241 -0.78 -12.76 -17.58
C GLU A 241 -1.58 -12.74 -18.89
N ARG A 242 -2.83 -12.25 -18.89
CA ARG A 242 -3.62 -12.12 -20.11
C ARG A 242 -3.13 -11.03 -21.05
N GLU A 243 -2.43 -10.02 -20.54
CA GLU A 243 -1.85 -8.94 -21.35
C GLU A 243 -0.46 -9.29 -21.89
N ALA A 244 0.16 -10.36 -21.40
CA ALA A 244 1.49 -10.83 -21.80
C ALA A 244 1.45 -11.97 -22.83
N LEU A 245 0.26 -12.47 -23.18
CA LEU A 245 -0.01 -13.48 -24.21
C LEU A 245 -0.48 -12.80 -25.50
#